data_AF-A0A9W6VN72-F1
#
_entry.id   AF-A0A9W6VN72-F1
#
_cell.length_a   1.000
_cell.length_b   1.000
_cell.length_c   1.000
_cell.angle_alpha   90.00
_cell.angle_beta   90.00
_cell.angle_gamma   90.00
#
_symmetry.space_group_name_H-M   'P 1'
#
loop_
_entity.id
_entity.type
_entity.pdbx_description
1 polymer ?
#
loop_
_entity_poly.entity_id
_entity_poly.type
_entity_poly.pdbx_seq_one_letter_code
_entity_poly.pdbx_strand_id
1 'polypeptide(L)'
;MRRTIIIGDIHGCFDELLELLDEVDLRPDDLLVSVGDLVDRGPAPGEVVGLFRERPNSVVVMGNHERKHVRGIFSYAQEITRLQLGDRYTETVDWMRTRPYYFENDHVRVVHAAMLPGIPLADQKEEILCGSTSGERELATLFPDGHWHDHYTDTKPVVFGHHVTGPEPMIRDGRIFGLDTGACHGWNLTALCVPGFTVHSVRAHADHWSLAKRQWQLPVLKTRPWRDFSWPELAEAIARFSSAPDAATRGWLEKLENWAAELRSSFPALVATAHRLAGELATDELRRHPAARFLFQARDGRLDQTSLAGQCSTPRRTIDLATALGLVVRELPD
;
A
#
# COMPACT_ATOMS: atom_id res chain seq x y z
N MET A 1 -8.01 -2.29 -39.29
CA MET A 1 -7.87 -2.95 -37.97
C MET A 1 -7.40 -1.91 -36.98
N ARG A 2 -7.86 -2.00 -35.73
CA ARG A 2 -7.57 -1.00 -34.69
C ARG A 2 -6.14 -1.18 -34.15
N ARG A 3 -5.33 -0.12 -34.15
CA ARG A 3 -3.99 -0.13 -33.52
C ARG A 3 -4.16 -0.26 -32.00
N THR A 4 -3.29 -1.07 -31.38
CA THR A 4 -3.29 -1.29 -29.93
C THR A 4 -1.96 -0.85 -29.35
N ILE A 5 -2.00 -0.03 -28.30
CA ILE A 5 -0.85 0.51 -27.58
C ILE A 5 -0.85 -0.15 -26.21
N ILE A 6 0.18 -0.92 -25.90
CA ILE A 6 0.29 -1.69 -24.64
C ILE A 6 1.38 -1.05 -23.80
N ILE A 7 1.05 -0.60 -22.58
CA ILE A 7 1.96 0.11 -21.67
C ILE A 7 2.34 -0.81 -20.51
N GLY A 8 3.63 -0.79 -20.14
CA GLY A 8 4.18 -1.45 -18.96
C GLY A 8 3.67 -0.90 -17.63
N ASP A 9 4.34 -1.25 -16.53
CA ASP A 9 3.97 -0.87 -15.16
C ASP A 9 4.14 0.65 -14.97
N ILE A 10 3.03 1.35 -14.69
CA ILE A 10 3.00 2.82 -14.64
C ILE A 10 3.28 3.33 -13.22
N HIS A 11 2.77 2.65 -12.19
CA HIS A 11 3.01 2.97 -10.79
C HIS A 11 2.84 4.46 -10.45
N GLY A 12 1.74 5.08 -10.88
CA GLY A 12 1.45 6.49 -10.58
C GLY A 12 2.36 7.52 -11.27
N CYS A 13 3.21 7.12 -12.23
CA CYS A 13 4.07 8.00 -13.03
C CYS A 13 3.24 8.68 -14.13
N PHE A 14 2.37 9.60 -13.74
CA PHE A 14 1.37 10.20 -14.62
C PHE A 14 1.98 11.11 -15.70
N ASP A 15 3.00 11.89 -15.35
CA ASP A 15 3.65 12.79 -16.31
C ASP A 15 4.35 11.97 -17.41
N GLU A 16 5.06 10.90 -17.04
CA GLU A 16 5.65 9.95 -17.98
C GLU A 16 4.59 9.24 -18.83
N LEU A 17 3.43 8.90 -18.24
CA LEU A 17 2.32 8.35 -19.02
C LEU A 17 1.87 9.35 -20.09
N LEU A 18 1.67 10.62 -19.77
CA LEU A 18 1.27 11.63 -20.75
C LEU A 18 2.31 11.82 -21.85
N GLU A 19 3.60 11.88 -21.50
CA GLU A 19 4.70 11.97 -22.46
C GLU A 19 4.74 10.76 -23.39
N LEU A 20 4.58 9.55 -22.85
CA LEU A 20 4.56 8.33 -23.66
C LEU A 20 3.35 8.29 -24.59
N LEU A 21 2.19 8.77 -24.14
CA LEU A 21 0.98 8.83 -24.97
C LEU A 21 1.11 9.86 -26.11
N ASP A 22 1.85 10.95 -25.89
CA ASP A 22 2.20 11.92 -26.94
C ASP A 22 3.21 11.33 -27.94
N GLU A 23 4.26 10.67 -27.45
CA GLU A 23 5.30 10.02 -28.26
C GLU A 23 4.73 8.95 -29.22
N VAL A 24 3.72 8.17 -28.78
CA VAL A 24 3.06 7.17 -29.63
C VAL A 24 1.95 7.76 -30.51
N ASP A 25 1.70 9.08 -30.44
CA ASP A 25 0.61 9.78 -31.10
C ASP A 25 -0.73 9.09 -30.82
N LEU A 26 -1.13 8.94 -29.55
CA LEU A 26 -2.36 8.22 -29.17
C LEU A 26 -3.61 8.84 -29.82
N ARG A 27 -4.33 8.06 -30.62
CA ARG A 27 -5.54 8.48 -31.34
C ARG A 27 -6.82 8.04 -30.62
N PRO A 28 -7.96 8.71 -30.85
CA PRO A 28 -9.24 8.34 -30.23
C PRO A 28 -9.72 6.91 -30.55
N ASP A 29 -9.35 6.39 -31.72
CA ASP A 29 -9.75 5.07 -32.19
C ASP A 29 -8.79 3.95 -31.76
N ASP A 30 -7.61 4.26 -31.23
CA ASP A 30 -6.68 3.26 -30.71
C ASP A 30 -7.22 2.56 -29.46
N LEU A 31 -6.88 1.28 -29.33
CA LEU A 31 -7.06 0.54 -28.09
C LEU A 31 -5.84 0.79 -27.18
N LEU A 32 -6.07 1.37 -26.01
CA LEU A 32 -5.04 1.51 -24.99
C LEU A 32 -5.12 0.33 -24.02
N VAL A 33 -4.01 -0.36 -23.78
CA VAL A 33 -3.94 -1.49 -22.86
C VAL A 33 -2.83 -1.23 -21.84
N SER A 34 -3.10 -1.38 -20.55
CA SER A 34 -2.06 -1.46 -19.52
C SER A 34 -1.89 -2.90 -19.07
N VAL A 35 -0.63 -3.30 -18.83
CA VAL A 35 -0.29 -4.60 -18.22
C VAL A 35 -0.66 -4.68 -16.74
N GLY A 36 -1.12 -3.60 -16.11
CA GLY A 36 -1.43 -3.52 -14.68
C GLY A 36 -0.44 -2.65 -13.90
N ASP A 37 -0.51 -2.71 -12.58
CA ASP A 37 0.33 -1.92 -11.68
C ASP A 37 0.28 -0.41 -12.00
N LEU A 38 -0.95 0.11 -12.06
CA LEU A 38 -1.23 1.53 -12.26
C LEU A 38 -0.90 2.37 -11.02
N VAL A 39 -1.05 1.77 -9.84
CA VAL A 39 -0.96 2.47 -8.55
C VAL A 39 0.29 2.07 -7.78
N ASP A 40 0.44 2.68 -6.60
CA ASP A 40 1.60 2.54 -5.73
C ASP A 40 2.90 3.13 -6.28
N ARG A 41 3.79 3.44 -5.34
CA ARG A 41 5.15 3.95 -5.54
C ARG A 41 5.26 5.37 -6.10
N GLY A 42 4.61 5.69 -7.21
CA GLY A 42 4.73 7.01 -7.85
C GLY A 42 3.76 8.06 -7.31
N PRO A 43 3.87 9.29 -7.84
CA PRO A 43 3.27 10.48 -7.23
C PRO A 43 1.76 10.63 -7.44
N ALA A 44 1.23 10.09 -8.55
CA ALA A 44 -0.11 10.45 -9.04
C ALA A 44 -0.95 9.21 -9.44
N PRO A 45 -1.18 8.25 -8.51
CA PRO A 45 -1.96 7.04 -8.82
C PRO A 45 -3.42 7.34 -9.18
N GLY A 46 -4.01 8.40 -8.62
CA GLY A 46 -5.41 8.76 -8.88
C GLY A 46 -5.63 9.30 -10.29
N GLU A 47 -4.63 10.02 -10.81
CA GLU A 47 -4.61 10.62 -12.13
C GLU A 47 -4.44 9.55 -13.21
N VAL A 48 -3.54 8.58 -12.98
CA VAL A 48 -3.39 7.39 -13.83
C VAL A 48 -4.70 6.59 -13.89
N VAL A 49 -5.28 6.26 -12.74
CA VAL A 49 -6.57 5.55 -12.71
C VAL A 49 -7.67 6.35 -13.41
N GLY A 50 -7.74 7.66 -13.17
CA GLY A 50 -8.70 8.56 -13.81
C GLY A 50 -8.62 8.51 -15.33
N LEU A 51 -7.41 8.59 -15.90
CA LEU A 51 -7.18 8.50 -17.34
C LEU A 51 -7.75 7.21 -17.94
N PHE A 52 -7.43 6.05 -17.36
CA PHE A 52 -7.93 4.76 -17.87
C PHE A 52 -9.44 4.57 -17.66
N ARG A 53 -10.00 5.17 -16.61
CA ARG A 53 -11.43 5.10 -16.30
C ARG A 53 -12.27 5.96 -17.24
N GLU A 54 -11.75 7.13 -17.62
CA GLU A 54 -12.44 8.12 -18.43
C GLU A 54 -12.23 7.91 -19.94
N ARG A 55 -11.08 7.37 -20.34
CA ARG A 55 -10.77 7.15 -21.76
C ARG A 55 -11.53 5.94 -22.31
N PRO A 56 -12.36 6.08 -23.36
CA PRO A 56 -12.97 4.95 -24.06
C PRO A 56 -11.90 4.12 -24.79
N ASN A 57 -12.20 2.84 -25.07
CA ASN A 57 -11.23 1.92 -25.69
C ASN A 57 -9.96 1.76 -24.83
N SER A 58 -10.13 1.61 -23.52
CA SER A 58 -9.04 1.31 -22.59
C SER A 58 -9.28 -0.02 -21.88
N VAL A 59 -8.23 -0.83 -21.75
CA VAL A 59 -8.21 -2.07 -20.98
C VAL A 59 -7.05 -2.00 -19.98
N VAL A 60 -7.28 -2.45 -18.76
CA VAL A 60 -6.24 -2.55 -17.73
C VAL A 60 -6.30 -3.97 -17.21
N VAL A 61 -5.19 -4.69 -17.32
CA VAL A 61 -5.05 -6.02 -16.73
C VAL A 61 -4.77 -5.89 -15.23
N MET A 62 -5.29 -6.81 -14.43
CA MET A 62 -5.10 -6.84 -12.98
C MET A 62 -3.63 -7.12 -12.62
N GLY A 63 -2.94 -6.11 -12.06
CA GLY A 63 -1.62 -6.27 -11.45
C GLY A 63 -1.66 -6.79 -10.02
N ASN A 64 -0.51 -7.18 -9.46
CA ASN A 64 -0.46 -7.57 -8.05
C ASN A 64 -0.70 -6.37 -7.12
N HIS A 65 -0.35 -5.15 -7.54
CA HIS A 65 -0.58 -3.96 -6.73
C HIS A 65 -2.08 -3.63 -6.61
N GLU A 66 -2.83 -3.64 -7.72
CA GLU A 66 -4.30 -3.53 -7.65
C GLU A 66 -4.90 -4.67 -6.83
N ARG A 67 -4.43 -5.91 -7.03
CA ARG A 67 -4.94 -7.07 -6.29
C ARG A 67 -4.71 -6.96 -4.78
N LYS A 68 -3.58 -6.40 -4.33
CA LYS A 68 -3.31 -6.13 -2.90
C LYS A 68 -4.35 -5.18 -2.32
N HIS A 69 -4.69 -4.11 -3.04
CA HIS A 69 -5.76 -3.19 -2.63
C HIS A 69 -7.13 -3.86 -2.57
N VAL A 70 -7.51 -4.62 -3.61
CA VAL A 70 -8.79 -5.36 -3.66
C VAL A 70 -8.93 -6.35 -2.51
N ARG A 71 -7.82 -7.00 -2.11
CA ARG A 71 -7.80 -7.96 -0.99
C ARG A 71 -7.58 -7.34 0.39
N GLY A 72 -7.36 -6.02 0.49
CA GLY A 72 -7.07 -5.35 1.74
C GLY A 72 -5.72 -5.73 2.37
N ILE A 73 -4.75 -6.13 1.55
CA ILE A 73 -3.40 -6.52 1.99
C ILE A 73 -2.50 -5.29 1.85
N PHE A 74 -2.21 -4.62 2.96
CA PHE A 74 -1.48 -3.35 2.95
C PHE A 74 -0.01 -3.51 3.34
N SER A 75 0.87 -3.05 2.45
CA SER A 75 2.26 -2.74 2.75
C SER A 75 2.46 -1.23 2.67
N TYR A 76 3.70 -0.76 2.89
CA TYR A 76 4.01 0.66 2.89
C TYR A 76 3.57 1.40 1.62
N ALA A 77 3.69 0.77 0.44
CA ALA A 77 3.26 1.40 -0.81
C ALA A 77 1.73 1.59 -0.86
N GLN A 78 0.96 0.57 -0.45
CA GLN A 78 -0.50 0.68 -0.40
C GLN A 78 -0.98 1.69 0.66
N GLU A 79 -0.28 1.81 1.79
CA GLU A 79 -0.56 2.84 2.80
C GLU A 79 -0.40 4.25 2.19
N ILE A 80 0.65 4.46 1.38
CA ILE A 80 0.88 5.73 0.67
C ILE A 80 -0.25 5.99 -0.36
N THR A 81 -0.58 5.01 -1.20
CA THR A 81 -1.64 5.16 -2.21
C THR A 81 -2.99 5.46 -1.57
N ARG A 82 -3.31 4.86 -0.42
CA ARG A 82 -4.54 5.17 0.34
C ARG A 82 -4.61 6.64 0.73
N LEU A 83 -3.49 7.20 1.19
CA LEU A 83 -3.41 8.62 1.53
C LEU A 83 -3.46 9.52 0.30
N GLN A 84 -2.81 9.14 -0.81
CA GLN A 84 -2.88 9.87 -2.08
C GLN A 84 -4.30 9.93 -2.65
N LEU A 85 -5.05 8.82 -2.55
CA LEU A 85 -6.41 8.74 -3.08
C LEU A 85 -7.46 9.39 -2.16
N GLY A 86 -7.23 9.38 -0.85
CA GLY A 86 -8.14 9.97 0.14
C GLY A 86 -9.57 9.42 -0.02
N ASP A 87 -10.54 10.32 -0.15
CA ASP A 87 -11.96 9.96 -0.30
C ASP A 87 -12.26 9.15 -1.57
N ARG A 88 -11.41 9.23 -2.59
CA ARG A 88 -11.54 8.45 -3.84
C ARG A 88 -11.06 7.01 -3.70
N TYR A 89 -10.49 6.62 -2.55
CA TYR A 89 -9.89 5.30 -2.38
C TYR A 89 -10.90 4.17 -2.62
N THR A 90 -12.07 4.24 -1.99
CA THR A 90 -13.09 3.17 -2.06
C THR A 90 -13.59 2.97 -3.49
N GLU A 91 -13.96 4.05 -4.19
CA GLU A 91 -14.41 3.96 -5.59
C GLU A 91 -13.32 3.43 -6.53
N THR A 92 -12.06 3.76 -6.24
CA THR A 92 -10.91 3.30 -7.01
C THR A 92 -10.71 1.80 -6.85
N VAL A 93 -10.83 1.27 -5.63
CA VAL A 93 -10.74 -0.17 -5.36
C VAL A 93 -11.91 -0.94 -5.99
N ASP A 94 -13.11 -0.38 -5.95
CA ASP A 94 -14.28 -1.00 -6.58
C ASP A 94 -14.11 -1.09 -8.11
N TRP A 95 -13.54 -0.06 -8.73
CA TRP A 95 -13.18 -0.09 -10.15
C TRP A 95 -12.08 -1.15 -10.43
N MET A 96 -11.02 -1.20 -9.62
CA MET A 96 -9.94 -2.20 -9.75
C MET A 96 -10.48 -3.63 -9.69
N ARG A 97 -11.46 -3.90 -8.81
CA ARG A 97 -12.06 -5.24 -8.64
C ARG A 97 -12.67 -5.80 -9.93
N THR A 98 -13.01 -4.95 -10.89
CA THR A 98 -13.62 -5.34 -12.18
C THR A 98 -12.60 -5.58 -13.30
N ARG A 99 -11.30 -5.37 -13.06
CA ARG A 99 -10.27 -5.52 -14.10
C ARG A 99 -10.05 -7.00 -14.44
N PRO A 100 -9.94 -7.37 -15.72
CA PRO A 100 -9.62 -8.74 -16.13
C PRO A 100 -8.17 -9.11 -15.80
N TYR A 101 -7.88 -10.40 -15.68
CA TYR A 101 -6.51 -10.90 -15.44
C TYR A 101 -5.67 -11.07 -16.71
N TYR A 102 -6.28 -10.92 -17.88
CA TYR A 102 -5.59 -10.96 -19.16
C TYR A 102 -6.38 -10.19 -20.23
N PHE A 103 -5.70 -9.87 -21.32
CA PHE A 103 -6.31 -9.38 -22.55
C PHE A 103 -5.73 -10.17 -23.74
N GLU A 104 -6.56 -10.48 -24.73
CA GLU A 104 -6.11 -11.15 -25.95
C GLU A 104 -6.85 -10.60 -27.17
N ASN A 105 -6.11 -10.41 -28.25
CA ASN A 105 -6.66 -10.19 -29.58
C ASN A 105 -5.95 -11.09 -30.61
N ASP A 106 -6.16 -10.83 -31.90
CA ASP A 106 -5.58 -11.62 -32.99
C ASP A 106 -4.05 -11.53 -33.04
N HIS A 107 -3.45 -10.46 -32.51
CA HIS A 107 -2.02 -10.16 -32.63
C HIS A 107 -1.23 -10.51 -31.38
N VAL A 108 -1.83 -10.44 -30.19
CA VAL A 108 -1.07 -10.45 -28.94
C VAL A 108 -1.89 -10.91 -27.74
N ARG A 109 -1.19 -11.47 -26.75
CA ARG A 109 -1.67 -11.74 -25.38
C ARG A 109 -1.02 -10.77 -24.42
N VAL A 110 -1.79 -10.27 -23.48
CA VAL A 110 -1.32 -9.38 -22.42
C VAL A 110 -1.71 -9.97 -21.07
N VAL A 111 -0.71 -10.19 -20.22
CA VAL A 111 -0.84 -10.61 -18.82
C VAL A 111 0.01 -9.67 -17.97
N HIS A 112 -0.24 -9.58 -16.66
CA HIS A 112 0.59 -8.71 -15.83
C HIS A 112 1.97 -9.31 -15.58
N ALA A 113 2.04 -10.54 -15.05
CA ALA A 113 3.31 -11.14 -14.62
C ALA A 113 3.75 -12.32 -15.48
N ALA A 114 2.90 -13.35 -15.55
CA ALA A 114 3.30 -14.63 -16.11
C ALA A 114 2.11 -15.42 -16.65
N MET A 115 2.41 -16.44 -17.46
CA MET A 115 1.46 -17.47 -17.83
C MET A 115 2.16 -18.82 -17.96
N LEU A 116 1.46 -19.91 -17.68
CA LEU A 116 1.97 -21.26 -17.92
C LEU A 116 1.90 -21.60 -19.41
N PRO A 117 3.02 -21.95 -20.07
CA PRO A 117 3.00 -22.33 -21.49
C PRO A 117 2.07 -23.52 -21.78
N GLY A 118 1.40 -23.49 -22.93
CA GLY A 118 0.48 -24.55 -23.35
C GLY A 118 -0.89 -24.57 -22.65
N ILE A 119 -1.13 -23.68 -21.69
CA ILE A 119 -2.43 -23.53 -21.02
C ILE A 119 -3.16 -22.30 -21.56
N PRO A 120 -4.40 -22.42 -22.06
CA PRO A 120 -5.22 -21.29 -22.50
C PRO A 120 -5.38 -20.23 -21.40
N LEU A 121 -5.45 -18.94 -21.76
CA LEU A 121 -5.54 -17.85 -20.78
C LEU A 121 -6.73 -17.97 -19.82
N ALA A 122 -7.86 -18.48 -20.31
CA ALA A 122 -9.07 -18.71 -19.51
C ALA A 122 -8.89 -19.79 -18.42
N ASP A 123 -7.91 -20.69 -18.57
CA ASP A 123 -7.64 -21.80 -17.67
C ASP A 123 -6.41 -21.55 -16.77
N GLN A 124 -5.77 -20.38 -16.90
CA GLN A 124 -4.64 -19.96 -16.07
C GLN A 124 -5.12 -19.59 -14.66
N LYS A 125 -4.26 -19.79 -13.66
CA LYS A 125 -4.50 -19.29 -12.30
C LYS A 125 -4.30 -17.78 -12.25
N GLU A 126 -5.28 -17.06 -11.70
CA GLU A 126 -5.19 -15.61 -11.47
C GLU A 126 -3.93 -15.23 -10.68
N GLU A 127 -3.55 -16.05 -9.69
CA GLU A 127 -2.34 -15.86 -8.89
C GLU A 127 -1.05 -15.79 -9.71
N ILE A 128 -0.98 -16.54 -10.82
CA ILE A 128 0.14 -16.58 -11.76
C ILE A 128 0.05 -15.38 -12.70
N LEU A 129 -1.14 -15.16 -13.29
CA LEU A 129 -1.38 -14.05 -14.22
C LEU A 129 -1.01 -12.70 -13.62
N CYS A 130 -1.33 -12.48 -12.34
CA CYS A 130 -1.05 -11.22 -11.65
C CYS A 130 0.24 -11.20 -10.82
N GLY A 131 1.07 -12.24 -10.76
CA GLY A 131 2.33 -12.17 -9.98
C GLY A 131 2.11 -12.05 -8.47
N SER A 132 1.15 -12.80 -7.93
CA SER A 132 0.97 -12.89 -6.46
C SER A 132 2.06 -13.75 -5.81
N THR A 133 2.30 -13.58 -4.51
CA THR A 133 3.32 -14.38 -3.78
C THR A 133 3.09 -15.90 -3.87
N SER A 134 1.84 -16.36 -4.00
CA SER A 134 1.56 -17.78 -4.27
C SER A 134 1.87 -18.19 -5.70
N GLY A 135 1.54 -17.35 -6.68
CA GLY A 135 1.86 -17.60 -8.09
C GLY A 135 3.36 -17.65 -8.35
N GLU A 136 4.11 -16.67 -7.83
CA GLU A 136 5.58 -16.64 -7.91
C GLU A 136 6.24 -17.91 -7.33
N ARG A 137 5.75 -18.37 -6.17
CA ARG A 137 6.25 -19.62 -5.55
C ARG A 137 5.96 -20.85 -6.40
N GLU A 138 4.78 -20.89 -7.03
CA GLU A 138 4.42 -21.98 -7.93
C GLU A 138 5.30 -21.96 -9.19
N LEU A 139 5.49 -20.80 -9.80
CA LEU A 139 6.38 -20.62 -10.96
C LEU A 139 7.81 -21.04 -10.63
N ALA A 140 8.36 -20.65 -9.48
CA ALA A 140 9.69 -21.06 -9.04
C ALA A 140 9.81 -22.58 -8.83
N THR A 141 8.70 -23.26 -8.51
CA THR A 141 8.67 -24.73 -8.39
C THR A 141 8.60 -25.41 -9.76
N LEU A 142 7.85 -24.84 -10.70
CA LEU A 142 7.67 -25.37 -12.05
C LEU A 142 8.87 -25.11 -12.96
N PHE A 143 9.56 -23.99 -12.76
CA PHE A 143 10.70 -23.52 -13.55
C PHE A 143 11.91 -23.23 -12.64
N PRO A 144 12.51 -24.25 -12.00
CA PRO A 144 13.61 -24.05 -11.06
C PRO A 144 14.89 -23.50 -11.72
N ASP A 145 15.08 -23.75 -13.02
CA ASP A 145 16.29 -23.40 -13.78
C ASP A 145 16.06 -22.27 -14.81
N GLY A 146 14.96 -21.51 -14.69
CA GLY A 146 14.63 -20.46 -15.65
C GLY A 146 13.29 -19.77 -15.37
N HIS A 147 12.77 -19.07 -16.37
CA HIS A 147 11.49 -18.37 -16.29
C HIS A 147 10.45 -19.02 -17.19
N TRP A 148 9.17 -18.80 -16.90
CA TRP A 148 8.05 -19.34 -17.70
C TRP A 148 8.19 -19.01 -19.20
N HIS A 149 8.70 -17.81 -19.51
CA HIS A 149 8.85 -17.35 -20.88
C HIS A 149 10.01 -18.04 -21.62
N ASP A 150 10.96 -18.68 -20.93
CA ASP A 150 11.96 -19.56 -21.56
C ASP A 150 11.34 -20.82 -22.16
N HIS A 151 10.16 -21.20 -21.66
CA HIS A 151 9.40 -22.36 -22.10
C HIS A 151 8.21 -21.99 -22.99
N TYR A 152 8.08 -20.71 -23.36
CA TYR A 152 6.98 -20.23 -24.21
C TYR A 152 7.20 -20.62 -25.68
N THR A 153 6.35 -21.50 -26.20
CA THR A 153 6.47 -22.06 -27.55
C THR A 153 5.39 -21.61 -28.52
N ASP A 154 4.34 -20.96 -28.03
CA ASP A 154 3.26 -20.42 -28.85
C ASP A 154 3.77 -19.42 -29.90
N THR A 155 3.08 -19.37 -31.03
CA THR A 155 3.40 -18.44 -32.13
C THR A 155 2.86 -17.03 -31.88
N LYS A 156 1.76 -16.91 -31.11
CA LYS A 156 1.18 -15.61 -30.77
C LYS A 156 2.07 -14.90 -29.75
N PRO A 157 2.50 -13.65 -30.00
CA PRO A 157 3.27 -12.86 -29.04
C PRO A 157 2.57 -12.68 -27.69
N VAL A 158 3.37 -12.60 -26.63
CA VAL A 158 2.96 -12.30 -25.26
C VAL A 158 3.69 -11.07 -24.74
N VAL A 159 2.93 -10.21 -24.09
CA VAL A 159 3.39 -8.95 -23.47
C VAL A 159 3.07 -9.00 -21.99
N PHE A 160 4.03 -8.60 -21.16
CA PHE A 160 3.88 -8.59 -19.71
C PHE A 160 4.72 -7.50 -19.05
N GLY A 161 4.45 -7.27 -17.77
CA GLY A 161 5.10 -6.32 -16.88
C GLY A 161 5.71 -7.02 -15.66
N HIS A 162 5.48 -6.47 -14.46
CA HIS A 162 5.76 -7.06 -13.13
C HIS A 162 7.25 -7.28 -12.77
N HIS A 163 8.03 -7.83 -13.68
CA HIS A 163 9.44 -8.12 -13.52
C HIS A 163 10.24 -7.04 -14.24
N VAL A 164 10.79 -6.12 -13.45
CA VAL A 164 11.62 -5.03 -13.97
C VAL A 164 12.79 -5.58 -14.78
N THR A 165 12.83 -5.28 -16.09
CA THR A 165 13.83 -5.79 -17.04
C THR A 165 15.10 -4.93 -17.09
N GLY A 166 15.12 -3.82 -16.37
CA GLY A 166 16.15 -2.78 -16.45
C GLY A 166 15.65 -1.59 -17.28
N PRO A 167 16.55 -0.71 -17.79
CA PRO A 167 16.14 0.48 -18.54
C PRO A 167 15.57 0.16 -19.92
N GLU A 168 15.84 -1.02 -20.47
CA GLU A 168 15.34 -1.45 -21.78
C GLU A 168 14.36 -2.61 -21.62
N PRO A 169 13.33 -2.70 -22.48
CA PRO A 169 12.38 -3.80 -22.43
C PRO A 169 13.05 -5.11 -22.83
N MET A 170 12.56 -6.20 -22.27
CA MET A 170 12.96 -7.53 -22.73
C MET A 170 12.23 -7.86 -24.03
N ILE A 171 12.98 -8.11 -25.10
CA ILE A 171 12.42 -8.58 -26.38
C ILE A 171 13.14 -9.86 -26.79
N ARG A 172 12.40 -10.95 -26.96
CA ARG A 172 12.96 -12.23 -27.42
C ARG A 172 12.14 -12.84 -28.55
N ASP A 173 12.85 -13.26 -29.59
CA ASP A 173 12.33 -13.93 -30.79
C ASP A 173 11.14 -13.24 -31.46
N GLY A 174 10.95 -11.94 -31.23
CA GLY A 174 9.76 -11.20 -31.68
C GLY A 174 8.43 -11.68 -31.08
N ARG A 175 8.48 -12.49 -30.01
CA ARG A 175 7.30 -13.13 -29.39
C ARG A 175 7.14 -12.82 -27.92
N ILE A 176 8.21 -12.49 -27.21
CA ILE A 176 8.18 -12.24 -25.77
C ILE A 176 8.58 -10.79 -25.54
N PHE A 177 7.70 -10.04 -24.88
CA PHE A 177 7.87 -8.61 -24.61
C PHE A 177 7.64 -8.33 -23.12
N GLY A 178 8.72 -8.11 -22.37
CA GLY A 178 8.65 -7.59 -20.99
C GLY A 178 8.77 -6.07 -21.02
N LEU A 179 7.72 -5.35 -20.62
CA LEU A 179 7.62 -3.90 -20.72
C LEU A 179 7.83 -3.15 -19.40
N ASP A 180 7.97 -3.85 -18.27
CA ASP A 180 8.32 -3.21 -17.01
C ASP A 180 9.79 -2.77 -17.05
N THR A 181 10.01 -1.53 -17.48
CA THR A 181 11.32 -0.88 -17.52
C THR A 181 11.56 0.02 -16.31
N GLY A 182 10.78 -0.16 -15.24
CA GLY A 182 11.01 0.47 -13.94
C GLY A 182 10.79 1.98 -13.89
N ALA A 183 9.69 2.47 -14.46
CA ALA A 183 9.35 3.90 -14.49
C ALA A 183 9.41 4.54 -13.09
N CYS A 184 8.79 3.92 -12.09
CA CYS A 184 8.80 4.42 -10.71
C CYS A 184 10.18 4.40 -10.04
N HIS A 185 11.17 3.73 -10.63
CA HIS A 185 12.55 3.63 -10.16
C HIS A 185 13.51 4.56 -10.91
N GLY A 186 13.01 5.48 -11.74
CA GLY A 186 13.82 6.48 -12.43
C GLY A 186 14.46 5.99 -13.73
N TRP A 187 13.98 4.87 -14.26
CA TRP A 187 14.34 4.38 -15.59
C TRP A 187 13.33 4.85 -16.62
N ASN A 188 12.60 3.95 -17.28
CA ASN A 188 11.73 4.32 -18.39
C ASN A 188 10.30 3.82 -18.15
N LEU A 189 9.33 4.46 -18.80
CA LEU A 189 8.01 3.90 -19.06
C LEU A 189 7.96 3.48 -20.53
N THR A 190 7.59 2.23 -20.79
CA THR A 190 7.68 1.65 -22.14
C THR A 190 6.31 1.20 -22.65
N ALA A 191 6.08 1.43 -23.95
CA ALA A 191 4.94 0.94 -24.70
C ALA A 191 5.34 0.09 -25.90
N LEU A 192 4.46 -0.84 -26.27
CA LEU A 192 4.50 -1.61 -27.52
C LEU A 192 3.26 -1.30 -28.36
N CYS A 193 3.47 -0.85 -29.60
CA CYS A 193 2.42 -0.60 -30.58
C CYS A 193 2.26 -1.82 -31.51
N VAL A 194 1.09 -2.46 -31.50
CA VAL A 194 0.74 -3.57 -32.42
C VAL A 194 -0.34 -3.13 -33.43
N PRO A 195 -0.34 -3.67 -34.67
CA PRO A 195 0.43 -4.82 -35.16
C PRO A 195 1.87 -4.53 -35.63
N GLY A 196 2.36 -3.29 -35.51
CA GLY A 196 3.72 -2.93 -35.96
C GLY A 196 4.86 -3.47 -35.09
N PHE A 197 4.57 -3.92 -33.87
CA PHE A 197 5.53 -4.31 -32.84
C PHE A 197 6.63 -3.26 -32.62
N THR A 198 6.24 -1.98 -32.64
CA THR A 198 7.14 -0.84 -32.43
C THR A 198 7.17 -0.46 -30.97
N VAL A 199 8.36 -0.35 -30.41
CA VAL A 199 8.60 -0.01 -29.00
C VAL A 199 8.88 1.48 -28.87
N HIS A 200 8.26 2.10 -27.87
CA HIS A 200 8.49 3.49 -27.49
C HIS A 200 8.78 3.54 -25.99
N SER A 201 9.71 4.39 -25.58
CA SER A 201 10.06 4.57 -24.17
C SER A 201 10.28 6.03 -23.88
N VAL A 202 9.77 6.50 -22.74
CA VAL A 202 10.08 7.82 -22.19
C VAL A 202 10.81 7.66 -20.87
N ARG A 203 11.72 8.58 -20.59
CA ARG A 203 12.53 8.52 -19.38
C ARG A 203 11.79 9.14 -18.20
N ALA A 204 11.77 8.42 -17.08
CA ALA A 204 11.23 8.92 -15.83
C ALA A 204 12.03 10.12 -15.32
N HIS A 205 11.31 11.11 -14.80
CA HIS A 205 11.88 12.38 -14.38
C HIS A 205 12.70 12.23 -13.08
N ALA A 206 12.42 11.19 -12.29
CA ALA A 206 13.14 10.87 -11.06
C ALA A 206 12.90 9.41 -10.62
N ASP A 207 13.65 8.96 -9.62
CA ASP A 207 13.26 7.80 -8.80
C ASP A 207 12.07 8.20 -7.90
N HIS A 208 10.88 8.09 -8.48
CA HIS A 208 9.61 8.42 -7.84
C HIS A 208 9.39 7.63 -6.56
N TRP A 209 9.78 6.36 -6.52
CA TRP A 209 9.60 5.56 -5.32
C TRP A 209 10.45 6.07 -4.16
N SER A 210 11.71 6.41 -4.43
CA SER A 210 12.59 7.00 -3.41
C SER A 210 12.09 8.37 -2.94
N LEU A 211 11.49 9.17 -3.82
CA LEU A 211 10.85 10.44 -3.43
C LEU A 211 9.60 10.21 -2.58
N ALA A 212 8.69 9.33 -3.01
CA ALA A 212 7.45 9.03 -2.29
C ALA A 212 7.74 8.46 -0.89
N LYS A 213 8.71 7.55 -0.74
CA LYS A 213 9.10 7.03 0.59
C LYS A 213 9.51 8.14 1.55
N ARG A 214 10.21 9.18 1.08
CA ARG A 214 10.63 10.34 1.89
C ARG A 214 9.45 11.26 2.19
N GLN A 215 8.67 11.61 1.17
CA GLN A 215 7.54 12.53 1.30
C GLN A 215 6.46 12.00 2.24
N TRP A 216 6.17 10.70 2.15
CA TRP A 216 5.03 10.09 2.84
C TRP A 216 5.38 9.42 4.17
N GLN A 217 6.65 9.45 4.60
CA GLN A 217 7.07 8.85 5.87
C GLN A 217 6.26 9.39 7.06
N LEU A 218 6.28 10.71 7.27
CA LEU A 218 5.54 11.31 8.37
C LEU A 218 4.01 11.14 8.24
N PRO A 219 3.36 11.42 7.09
CA PRO A 219 1.93 11.17 6.92
C PRO A 219 1.52 9.73 7.25
N VAL A 220 2.25 8.73 6.75
CA VAL A 220 1.95 7.32 7.03
C VAL A 220 2.18 7.00 8.51
N LEU A 221 3.25 7.50 9.13
CA LEU A 221 3.49 7.32 10.57
C LEU A 221 2.33 7.85 11.41
N LYS A 222 1.79 9.01 11.07
CA LYS A 222 0.65 9.61 11.78
C LYS A 222 -0.63 8.78 11.73
N THR A 223 -0.80 7.91 10.72
CA THR A 223 -1.96 7.02 10.62
C THR A 223 -1.87 5.75 11.49
N ARG A 224 -0.71 5.46 12.07
CA ARG A 224 -0.54 4.26 12.91
C ARG A 224 -1.44 4.37 14.15
N PRO A 225 -1.96 3.26 14.68
CA PRO A 225 -2.85 3.26 15.84
C PRO A 225 -2.08 3.43 17.14
N TRP A 226 -1.34 4.54 17.29
CA TRP A 226 -0.43 4.80 18.42
C TRP A 226 -1.09 4.70 19.79
N ARG A 227 -2.39 5.04 19.88
CA ARG A 227 -3.15 4.93 21.13
C ARG A 227 -3.42 3.47 21.52
N ASP A 228 -3.44 2.56 20.55
CA ASP A 228 -3.89 1.19 20.75
C ASP A 228 -2.72 0.20 20.85
N PHE A 229 -1.49 0.61 20.49
CA PHE A 229 -0.28 -0.13 20.79
C PHE A 229 -0.10 -0.34 22.30
N SER A 230 0.39 -1.52 22.67
CA SER A 230 0.97 -1.71 23.98
C SER A 230 2.21 -0.84 24.18
N TRP A 231 2.58 -0.54 25.41
CA TRP A 231 3.78 0.26 25.68
C TRP A 231 5.07 -0.29 25.02
N PRO A 232 5.34 -1.61 25.02
CA PRO A 232 6.46 -2.17 24.29
C PRO A 232 6.36 -1.99 22.77
N GLU A 233 5.19 -2.26 22.18
CA GLU A 233 4.97 -2.08 20.73
C GLU A 233 5.15 -0.62 20.30
N LEU A 234 4.66 0.32 21.10
CA LEU A 234 4.85 1.75 20.88
C LEU A 234 6.33 2.12 20.90
N ALA A 235 7.08 1.65 21.91
CA ALA A 235 8.51 1.94 22.04
C ALA A 235 9.32 1.33 20.89
N GLU A 236 9.02 0.08 20.50
CA GLU A 236 9.63 -0.58 19.36
C GLU A 236 9.33 0.15 18.05
N ALA A 237 8.07 0.56 17.85
CA ALA A 237 7.66 1.33 16.68
C ALA A 237 8.40 2.67 16.61
N ILE A 238 8.52 3.43 17.71
CA ILE A 238 9.30 4.68 17.74
C ILE A 238 10.78 4.39 17.41
N ALA A 239 11.38 3.39 18.06
CA ALA A 239 12.78 3.04 17.87
C ALA A 239 13.09 2.70 16.39
N ARG A 240 12.18 2.00 15.71
CA ARG A 240 12.31 1.66 14.29
C ARG A 240 12.44 2.88 13.37
N PHE A 241 11.88 4.02 13.75
CA PHE A 241 11.93 5.26 12.97
C PHE A 241 12.84 6.35 13.57
N SER A 242 13.56 6.04 14.65
CA SER A 242 14.47 6.98 15.33
C SER A 242 15.60 7.50 14.44
N SER A 243 15.99 6.73 13.43
CA SER A 243 16.99 7.10 12.42
C SER A 243 16.41 7.78 11.18
N ALA A 244 15.15 8.24 11.24
CA ALA A 244 14.53 8.97 10.13
C ALA A 244 15.41 10.16 9.69
N PRO A 245 15.68 10.29 8.37
CA PRO A 245 16.62 11.30 7.89
C PRO A 245 16.05 12.72 7.97
N ASP A 246 14.72 12.87 7.94
CA ASP A 246 14.09 14.18 7.91
C ASP A 246 13.80 14.73 9.32
N ALA A 247 13.96 16.04 9.49
CA ALA A 247 13.82 16.71 10.78
C ALA A 247 12.36 16.75 11.27
N ALA A 248 11.39 16.74 10.36
CA ALA A 248 9.96 16.79 10.70
C ALA A 248 9.51 15.48 11.36
N THR A 249 9.88 14.33 10.78
CA THR A 249 9.63 13.01 11.35
C THR A 249 10.29 12.87 12.71
N ARG A 250 11.58 13.23 12.84
CA ARG A 250 12.28 13.17 14.15
C ARG A 250 11.59 14.03 15.20
N GLY A 251 11.29 15.29 14.88
CA GLY A 251 10.60 16.18 15.82
C GLY A 251 9.19 15.69 16.20
N TRP A 252 8.48 15.02 15.29
CA TRP A 252 7.20 14.42 15.62
C TRP A 252 7.34 13.16 16.50
N LEU A 253 8.33 12.30 16.24
CA LEU A 253 8.63 11.13 17.08
C LEU A 253 9.04 11.55 18.50
N GLU A 254 9.82 12.62 18.66
CA GLU A 254 10.17 13.18 19.98
C GLU A 254 8.92 13.66 20.73
N LYS A 255 7.98 14.33 20.04
CA LYS A 255 6.69 14.73 20.64
C LYS A 255 5.88 13.50 21.07
N LEU A 256 5.88 12.45 20.24
CA LEU A 256 5.17 11.20 20.52
C LEU A 256 5.77 10.47 21.72
N GLU A 257 7.09 10.41 21.83
CA GLU A 257 7.79 9.83 22.97
C GLU A 257 7.51 10.61 24.27
N ASN A 258 7.57 11.94 24.21
CA ASN A 258 7.24 12.81 25.34
C ASN A 258 5.77 12.62 25.78
N TRP A 259 4.83 12.55 24.83
CA TRP A 259 3.43 12.25 25.12
C TRP A 259 3.27 10.89 25.82
N ALA A 260 3.93 9.85 25.32
CA ALA A 260 3.88 8.52 25.95
C ALA A 260 4.52 8.49 27.35
N ALA A 261 5.56 9.29 27.58
CA ALA A 261 6.18 9.45 28.90
C ALA A 261 5.25 10.20 29.88
N GLU A 262 4.60 11.28 29.44
CA GLU A 262 3.64 12.05 30.23
C GLU A 262 2.42 11.22 30.65
N LEU A 263 1.90 10.37 29.76
CA LEU A 263 0.82 9.45 30.13
C LEU A 263 1.24 8.48 31.23
N ARG A 264 2.45 7.91 31.14
CA ARG A 264 2.97 7.00 32.16
C ARG A 264 3.27 7.72 33.48
N SER A 265 3.75 8.96 33.43
CA SER A 265 4.00 9.76 34.63
C SER A 265 2.72 10.20 35.35
N SER A 266 1.55 10.08 34.70
CA SER A 266 0.24 10.33 35.33
C SER A 266 -0.23 9.21 36.29
N PHE A 267 0.39 8.02 36.26
CA PHE A 267 -0.07 6.85 37.03
C PHE A 267 -0.20 7.11 38.54
N PRO A 268 0.75 7.79 39.23
CA PRO A 268 0.58 8.14 40.63
C PRO A 268 -0.67 8.98 40.90
N ALA A 269 -0.95 9.97 40.04
CA ALA A 269 -2.12 10.84 40.17
C ALA A 269 -3.44 10.09 39.91
N LEU A 270 -3.44 9.15 38.95
CA LEU A 270 -4.58 8.26 38.69
C LEU A 270 -4.88 7.38 39.90
N VAL A 271 -3.87 6.74 40.48
CA VAL A 271 -4.01 5.90 41.68
C VAL A 271 -4.53 6.74 42.85
N ALA A 272 -3.93 7.90 43.12
CA ALA A 272 -4.36 8.78 44.21
C ALA A 272 -5.81 9.25 44.05
N THR A 273 -6.20 9.64 42.82
CA THR A 273 -7.57 10.08 42.52
C THR A 273 -8.57 8.94 42.66
N ALA A 274 -8.22 7.74 42.21
CA ALA A 274 -9.05 6.56 42.37
C ALA A 274 -9.28 6.20 43.85
N HIS A 275 -8.22 6.25 44.69
CA HIS A 275 -8.34 6.05 46.14
C HIS A 275 -9.21 7.10 46.81
N ARG A 276 -9.03 8.37 46.46
CA ARG A 276 -9.85 9.47 46.98
C ARG A 276 -11.34 9.28 46.66
N LEU A 277 -11.67 9.07 45.38
CA LEU A 277 -13.06 8.85 44.94
C LEU A 277 -13.66 7.57 45.55
N ALA A 278 -12.86 6.51 45.69
CA ALA A 278 -13.30 5.26 46.30
C ALA A 278 -13.67 5.40 47.79
N GLY A 279 -13.06 6.36 48.50
CA GLY A 279 -13.40 6.70 49.88
C GLY A 279 -14.59 7.65 50.02
N GLU A 280 -14.87 8.47 49.01
CA GLU A 280 -15.95 9.47 49.01
C GLU A 280 -17.30 8.88 48.56
N LEU A 281 -17.29 7.96 47.59
CA LEU A 281 -18.49 7.47 46.94
C LEU A 281 -19.15 6.28 47.68
N ALA A 282 -20.48 6.29 47.74
CA ALA A 282 -21.24 5.14 48.21
C ALA A 282 -21.12 3.97 47.23
N THR A 283 -21.36 2.73 47.72
CA THR A 283 -21.21 1.52 46.90
C THR A 283 -22.05 1.54 45.61
N ASP A 284 -23.27 2.07 45.65
CA ASP A 284 -24.13 2.16 44.47
C ASP A 284 -23.68 3.24 43.47
N GLU A 285 -22.96 4.25 43.93
CA GLU A 285 -22.33 5.26 43.07
C GLU A 285 -21.09 4.69 42.40
N LEU A 286 -20.26 3.95 43.16
CA LEU A 286 -19.12 3.21 42.61
C LEU A 286 -19.50 2.24 41.50
N ARG A 287 -20.60 1.50 41.66
CA ARG A 287 -21.11 0.58 40.63
C ARG A 287 -21.48 1.29 39.33
N ARG A 288 -21.99 2.52 39.43
CA ARG A 288 -22.42 3.33 38.27
C ARG A 288 -21.28 4.14 37.65
N HIS A 289 -20.15 4.25 38.33
CA HIS A 289 -19.01 5.04 37.87
C HIS A 289 -18.30 4.38 36.67
N PRO A 290 -17.89 5.12 35.62
CA PRO A 290 -17.21 4.54 34.46
C PRO A 290 -15.89 3.81 34.80
N ALA A 291 -15.21 4.25 35.86
CA ALA A 291 -14.01 3.60 36.41
C ALA A 291 -14.29 2.57 37.54
N ALA A 292 -15.52 2.06 37.68
CA ALA A 292 -15.96 1.21 38.80
C ALA A 292 -14.93 0.16 39.22
N ARG A 293 -14.40 -0.59 38.25
CA ARG A 293 -13.42 -1.66 38.47
C ARG A 293 -12.18 -1.19 39.23
N PHE A 294 -11.62 -0.04 38.84
CA PHE A 294 -10.45 0.55 39.48
C PHE A 294 -10.80 1.14 40.85
N LEU A 295 -11.97 1.75 41.00
CA LEU A 295 -12.40 2.29 42.28
C LEU A 295 -12.67 1.20 43.33
N PHE A 296 -13.24 0.06 42.94
CA PHE A 296 -13.37 -1.10 43.84
C PHE A 296 -12.01 -1.66 44.25
N GLN A 297 -11.07 -1.80 43.31
CA GLN A 297 -9.70 -2.20 43.64
C GLN A 297 -9.03 -1.21 44.60
N ALA A 298 -9.22 0.09 44.41
CA ALA A 298 -8.70 1.12 45.29
C ALA A 298 -9.28 1.00 46.71
N ARG A 299 -10.61 0.85 46.81
CA ARG A 299 -11.31 0.64 48.09
C ARG A 299 -10.82 -0.58 48.86
N ASP A 300 -10.50 -1.65 48.14
CA ASP A 300 -9.99 -2.88 48.73
C ASP A 300 -8.47 -2.84 49.01
N GLY A 301 -7.80 -1.70 48.76
CA GLY A 301 -6.35 -1.55 48.94
C GLY A 301 -5.51 -2.30 47.91
N ARG A 302 -6.10 -2.74 46.79
CA ARG A 302 -5.47 -3.55 45.74
C ARG A 302 -5.01 -2.75 44.53
N LEU A 303 -5.35 -1.45 44.45
CA LEU A 303 -4.88 -0.57 43.39
C LEU A 303 -3.60 0.16 43.81
N ASP A 304 -2.52 -0.10 43.09
CA ASP A 304 -1.23 0.58 43.19
C ASP A 304 -0.69 0.86 41.77
N GLN A 305 0.50 1.46 41.66
CA GLN A 305 1.09 1.79 40.36
C GLN A 305 1.42 0.54 39.53
N THR A 306 1.85 -0.54 40.18
CA THR A 306 2.24 -1.80 39.52
C THR A 306 1.02 -2.49 38.90
N SER A 307 -0.04 -2.67 39.69
CA SER A 307 -1.32 -3.21 39.24
C SER A 307 -1.96 -2.31 38.20
N LEU A 308 -1.85 -0.98 38.33
CA LEU A 308 -2.35 -0.06 37.31
C LEU A 308 -1.60 -0.24 35.99
N ALA A 309 -0.26 -0.32 36.01
CA ALA A 309 0.55 -0.50 34.80
C ALA A 309 0.21 -1.78 34.02
N GLY A 310 -0.08 -2.88 34.73
CA GLY A 310 -0.52 -4.12 34.08
C GLY A 310 -1.91 -4.02 33.43
N GLN A 311 -2.78 -3.14 33.94
CA GLN A 311 -4.15 -2.98 33.47
C GLN A 311 -4.25 -1.91 32.36
N CYS A 312 -3.54 -0.81 32.53
CA CYS A 312 -3.35 0.28 31.59
C CYS A 312 -2.18 -0.01 30.65
N SER A 313 -2.25 -1.14 29.95
CA SER A 313 -1.18 -1.65 29.08
C SER A 313 -0.99 -0.85 27.77
N THR A 314 -1.89 0.07 27.46
CA THR A 314 -1.87 0.93 26.26
C THR A 314 -2.13 2.39 26.64
N PRO A 315 -1.73 3.36 25.79
CA PRO A 315 -2.09 4.76 25.96
C PRO A 315 -3.61 4.97 26.02
N ARG A 316 -4.38 4.30 25.15
CA ARG A 316 -5.86 4.35 25.12
C ARG A 316 -6.44 4.06 26.50
N ARG A 317 -6.08 2.93 27.12
CA ARG A 317 -6.60 2.55 28.43
C ARG A 317 -6.24 3.54 29.52
N THR A 318 -5.06 4.14 29.42
CA THR A 318 -4.63 5.20 30.36
C THR A 318 -5.49 6.45 30.20
N ILE A 319 -5.70 6.90 28.97
CA ILE A 319 -6.53 8.07 28.64
C ILE A 319 -7.98 7.86 29.07
N ASP A 320 -8.54 6.69 28.78
CA ASP A 320 -9.93 6.34 29.13
C ASP A 320 -10.12 6.36 30.65
N LEU A 321 -9.15 5.82 31.41
CA LEU A 321 -9.19 5.88 32.87
C LEU A 321 -9.05 7.31 33.39
N ALA A 322 -8.12 8.10 32.84
CA ALA A 322 -7.93 9.48 33.27
C ALA A 322 -9.22 10.29 33.07
N THR A 323 -9.82 10.14 31.89
CA THR A 323 -11.11 10.75 31.53
C THR A 323 -12.20 10.32 32.50
N ALA A 324 -12.30 9.03 32.79
CA ALA A 324 -13.28 8.50 33.74
C ALA A 324 -13.09 9.03 35.17
N LEU A 325 -11.85 9.36 35.57
CA LEU A 325 -11.54 9.95 36.87
C LEU A 325 -11.60 11.48 36.89
N GLY A 326 -11.96 12.13 35.77
CA GLY A 326 -12.01 13.59 35.65
C GLY A 326 -10.64 14.25 35.58
N LEU A 327 -9.59 13.51 35.20
CA LEU A 327 -8.24 14.02 35.02
C LEU A 327 -7.99 14.36 33.54
N VAL A 328 -7.38 15.51 33.32
CA VAL A 328 -6.97 15.95 31.99
C VAL A 328 -5.63 15.30 31.65
N VAL A 329 -5.57 14.61 30.51
CA VAL A 329 -4.35 14.07 29.92
C VAL A 329 -4.11 14.70 28.57
N ARG A 330 -2.84 14.75 28.16
CA ARG A 330 -2.46 15.33 26.89
C ARG A 330 -2.91 14.45 25.73
N GLU A 331 -3.42 15.09 24.68
CA GLU A 331 -3.77 14.42 23.43
C GLU A 331 -2.52 13.99 22.64
N LEU A 332 -2.72 13.01 21.76
CA LEU A 332 -1.69 12.58 20.83
C LEU A 332 -1.25 13.77 19.96
N PRO A 333 0.06 13.96 19.70
CA PRO A 333 0.54 15.06 18.86
C PRO A 333 -0.02 14.99 17.43
N ASP A 334 -0.42 16.15 16.91
CA ASP A 334 -0.95 16.32 15.55
C ASP A 334 0.05 16.02 14.43
#